data_AF-A0A9D6ENJ6-F1
#
_entry.id   AF-A0A9D6ENJ6-F1
#
_cell.length_a   1.000
_cell.length_b   1.000
_cell.length_c   1.000
_cell.angle_alpha   90.00
_cell.angle_beta   90.00
_cell.angle_gamma   90.00
#
_symmetry.space_group_name_H-M   'P 1'
#
loop_
_entity.id
_entity.type
_entity.pdbx_description
1 polymer ?
#
loop_
_entity_poly.entity_id
_entity_poly.type
_entity_poly.pdbx_seq_one_letter_code
_entity_poly.pdbx_strand_id
1 'polypeptide(L)'
;MEKVELLEQVKGELAKFVPESVKRLLEQNPDARELEKREADVSVLFLDVEGYTRLSEQLAPQQLNRMIQAYFSGFLEIIRAHHGDVNETAGDGLMVIFQSEGNRTRHAQNAAGAAFELLGKVVELNQEFVGVYPPVAIHVGINSGPALVGATKLDASGGGRWTFTASGPTTNLAARTAGLTKGGEVRVGPETAERIKHHYVLQDTGEHQLKNVSQPVRVYRLVPAGVYRTVDP
;
A
#
# COMPACT_ATOMS: atom_id res chain seq x y z
N MET A 1 -23.96 18.96 27.37
CA MET A 1 -23.80 19.17 25.91
C MET A 1 -22.34 19.43 25.57
N GLU A 2 -21.69 20.44 26.14
CA GLU A 2 -20.27 20.80 25.87
C GLU A 2 -19.26 19.64 25.99
N LYS A 3 -19.40 18.77 27.00
CA LYS A 3 -18.53 17.58 27.16
C LYS A 3 -18.72 16.53 26.05
N VAL A 4 -19.93 16.41 25.50
CA VAL A 4 -20.23 15.47 24.41
C VAL A 4 -19.69 16.01 23.10
N GLU A 5 -19.84 17.31 22.85
CA GLU A 5 -19.27 17.99 21.68
C GLU A 5 -17.74 17.89 21.65
N LEU A 6 -17.08 18.13 22.79
CA LEU A 6 -15.63 17.96 22.91
C LEU A 6 -15.20 16.51 22.62
N LEU A 7 -15.94 15.53 23.13
CA LEU A 7 -15.64 14.10 22.88
C LEU A 7 -15.79 13.74 21.40
N GLU A 8 -16.84 14.21 20.73
CA GLU A 8 -17.03 13.99 19.30
C GLU A 8 -15.96 14.68 18.46
N GLN A 9 -15.53 15.89 18.84
CA GLN A 9 -14.43 16.59 18.19
C GLN A 9 -13.11 15.83 18.35
N VAL A 10 -12.79 15.39 19.57
CA VAL A 10 -11.58 14.59 19.84
C VAL A 10 -11.63 13.26 19.09
N LYS A 11 -12.78 12.58 19.06
CA LYS A 11 -12.97 11.35 18.29
C LYS A 11 -12.72 11.58 16.80
N GLY A 12 -13.25 12.66 16.23
CA GLY A 12 -13.06 13.03 14.83
C GLY A 12 -11.60 13.29 14.47
N GLU A 13 -10.84 13.97 15.34
CA GLU A 13 -9.41 14.19 15.11
C GLU A 13 -8.60 12.90 15.27
N LEU A 14 -8.86 12.09 16.29
CA LEU A 14 -8.17 10.81 16.50
C LEU A 14 -8.45 9.81 15.37
N ALA A 15 -9.66 9.82 14.81
CA ALA A 15 -10.05 8.96 13.69
C ALA A 15 -9.16 9.17 12.45
N LYS A 16 -8.55 10.35 12.26
CA LYS A 16 -7.63 10.59 11.13
C LYS A 16 -6.32 9.81 11.24
N PHE A 17 -5.97 9.33 12.43
CA PHE A 17 -4.75 8.57 12.71
C PHE A 17 -4.98 7.05 12.75
N VAL A 18 -6.22 6.62 12.55
CA VAL A 18 -6.64 5.22 12.72
C VAL A 18 -7.03 4.64 11.35
N PRO A 19 -6.51 3.45 10.95
CA PRO A 19 -6.90 2.78 9.72
C PRO A 19 -8.41 2.57 9.61
N GLU A 20 -8.94 2.55 8.39
CA GLU A 20 -10.39 2.48 8.17
C GLU A 20 -10.97 1.12 8.60
N SER A 21 -10.17 0.05 8.53
CA SER A 21 -10.53 -1.27 9.07
C SER A 21 -10.79 -1.22 10.57
N VAL A 22 -10.00 -0.45 11.32
CA VAL A 22 -10.15 -0.34 12.78
C VAL A 22 -11.41 0.43 13.12
N LYS A 23 -11.69 1.53 12.40
CA LYS A 23 -12.94 2.29 12.60
C LYS A 23 -14.16 1.40 12.38
N ARG A 24 -14.20 0.67 11.26
CA ARG A 24 -15.30 -0.25 10.94
C ARG A 24 -15.48 -1.32 12.01
N LEU A 25 -14.37 -1.91 12.50
CA LEU A 25 -14.43 -2.90 13.58
C LEU A 25 -14.99 -2.28 14.87
N LEU A 26 -14.51 -1.10 15.28
CA LEU A 26 -14.96 -0.43 16.51
C LEU A 26 -16.41 0.07 16.42
N GLU A 27 -16.87 0.47 15.24
CA GLU A 27 -18.28 0.86 15.00
C GLU A 27 -19.23 -0.35 15.07
N GLN A 28 -18.79 -1.52 14.58
CA GLN A 28 -19.57 -2.76 14.63
C GLN A 28 -19.55 -3.39 16.01
N ASN A 29 -18.40 -3.37 16.68
CA ASN A 29 -18.21 -3.90 18.02
C ASN A 29 -17.15 -3.08 18.78
N PRO A 30 -17.58 -2.24 19.74
CA PRO A 30 -16.66 -1.43 20.54
C PRO A 30 -15.70 -2.23 21.44
N ASP A 31 -15.89 -3.55 21.57
CA ASP A 31 -15.05 -4.39 22.42
C ASP A 31 -13.71 -4.74 21.72
N ALA A 32 -12.59 -4.44 22.37
CA ALA A 32 -11.24 -4.48 21.80
C ALA A 32 -10.73 -5.89 21.43
N ARG A 33 -11.50 -6.95 21.70
CA ARG A 33 -11.15 -8.35 21.40
C ARG A 33 -11.07 -8.63 19.90
N GLU A 34 -11.86 -7.94 19.07
CA GLU A 34 -11.82 -8.13 17.61
C GLU A 34 -10.59 -7.50 16.94
N LEU A 35 -9.80 -6.74 17.70
CA LEU A 35 -8.55 -6.14 17.24
C LEU A 35 -7.36 -7.10 17.39
N GLU A 36 -7.52 -8.31 17.91
CA GLU A 36 -6.41 -9.27 17.98
C GLU A 36 -5.92 -9.70 16.59
N LYS A 37 -4.63 -10.04 16.49
CA LYS A 37 -4.05 -10.53 15.24
C LYS A 37 -4.63 -11.89 14.88
N ARG A 38 -5.25 -11.95 13.71
CA ARG A 38 -5.79 -13.17 13.12
C ARG A 38 -5.13 -13.43 11.76
N GLU A 39 -4.99 -14.70 11.42
CA GLU A 39 -4.53 -15.09 10.10
C GLU A 39 -5.62 -14.72 9.07
N ALA A 40 -5.21 -13.98 8.04
CA ALA A 40 -6.06 -13.59 6.94
C ALA A 40 -5.28 -13.75 5.62
N ASP A 41 -6.00 -14.13 4.58
CA ASP A 41 -5.45 -14.08 3.22
C ASP A 41 -5.66 -12.67 2.67
N VAL A 42 -4.57 -12.02 2.28
CA VAL A 42 -4.55 -10.60 1.90
C VAL A 42 -3.69 -10.37 0.66
N SER A 43 -3.90 -9.23 0.00
CA SER A 43 -2.91 -8.64 -0.90
C SER A 43 -2.34 -7.39 -0.26
N VAL A 44 -1.03 -7.26 -0.29
CA VAL A 44 -0.31 -6.09 0.22
C VAL A 44 0.37 -5.39 -0.94
N LEU A 45 0.10 -4.09 -1.07
CA LEU A 45 0.80 -3.20 -1.96
C LEU A 45 1.73 -2.32 -1.12
N PHE A 46 3.00 -2.31 -1.50
CA PHE A 46 3.95 -1.31 -1.05
C PHE A 46 4.23 -0.35 -2.19
N LEU A 47 4.21 0.94 -1.87
CA LEU A 47 4.72 1.99 -2.75
C LEU A 47 5.77 2.83 -2.03
N ASP A 48 6.78 3.30 -2.74
CA ASP A 48 7.70 4.36 -2.31
C ASP A 48 7.95 5.37 -3.44
N VAL A 49 8.47 6.55 -3.09
CA VAL A 49 8.81 7.60 -4.05
C VAL A 49 10.24 7.39 -4.56
N GLU A 50 10.37 7.19 -5.87
CA GLU A 50 11.67 7.02 -6.51
C GLU A 50 12.53 8.28 -6.34
N GLY A 51 13.73 8.11 -5.79
CA GLY A 51 14.70 9.20 -5.63
C GLY A 51 14.39 10.16 -4.48
N TYR A 52 13.59 9.76 -3.49
CA TYR A 52 13.29 10.59 -2.31
C TYR A 52 14.53 11.22 -1.65
N THR A 53 15.63 10.48 -1.49
CA THR A 53 16.88 11.02 -0.96
C THR A 53 17.39 12.20 -1.78
N ARG A 54 17.39 12.09 -3.10
CA ARG A 54 17.81 13.17 -4.01
C ARG A 54 16.88 14.39 -3.88
N LEU A 55 15.58 14.16 -3.78
CA LEU A 55 14.59 15.23 -3.58
C LEU A 55 14.81 15.94 -2.24
N SER A 56 15.19 15.20 -1.19
CA SER A 56 15.49 15.76 0.13
C SER A 56 16.75 16.62 0.19
N GLU A 57 17.68 16.42 -0.73
CA GLU A 57 18.88 17.25 -0.89
C GLU A 57 18.60 18.51 -1.72
N GLN A 58 17.61 18.47 -2.61
CA GLN A 58 17.28 19.57 -3.53
C GLN A 58 16.22 20.53 -2.98
N LEU A 59 15.28 20.03 -2.19
CA LEU A 59 14.13 20.80 -1.69
C LEU A 59 14.31 21.14 -0.21
N ALA A 60 13.81 22.32 0.20
CA ALA A 60 13.69 22.62 1.62
C ALA A 60 12.74 21.60 2.30
N PRO A 61 12.99 21.19 3.56
CA PRO A 61 12.18 20.17 4.23
C PRO A 61 10.67 20.42 4.22
N GLN A 62 10.24 21.68 4.36
CA GLN A 62 8.83 22.06 4.32
C GLN A 62 8.23 22.00 2.90
N GLN A 63 9.04 22.21 1.86
CA GLN A 63 8.61 22.04 0.46
C GLN A 63 8.48 20.55 0.12
N LEU A 64 9.47 19.74 0.51
CA LEU A 64 9.42 18.29 0.35
C LEU A 64 8.17 17.69 1.03
N ASN A 65 7.92 18.08 2.28
CA ASN A 65 6.75 17.58 3.01
C ASN A 65 5.43 17.95 2.31
N ARG A 66 5.29 19.20 1.84
CA ARG A 66 4.09 19.63 1.10
C ARG A 66 3.91 18.87 -0.21
N MET A 67 5.00 18.61 -0.93
CA MET A 67 4.98 17.80 -2.14
C MET A 67 4.47 16.39 -1.82
N ILE A 68 5.08 15.69 -0.87
CA ILE A 68 4.67 14.32 -0.49
C ILE A 68 3.22 14.28 -0.03
N GLN A 69 2.78 15.25 0.78
CA GLN A 69 1.39 15.35 1.21
C GLN A 69 0.42 15.50 0.03
N ALA A 70 0.76 16.28 -0.99
CA ALA A 70 -0.08 16.43 -2.19
C ALA A 70 -0.22 15.10 -2.96
N TYR A 71 0.90 14.40 -3.18
CA TYR A 71 0.88 13.08 -3.85
C TYR A 71 0.09 12.05 -3.04
N PHE A 72 0.38 11.91 -1.75
CA PHE A 72 -0.30 10.93 -0.91
C PHE A 72 -1.79 11.22 -0.75
N SER A 73 -2.18 12.50 -0.70
CA SER A 73 -3.60 12.88 -0.67
C SER A 73 -4.33 12.39 -1.92
N GLY A 74 -3.73 12.55 -3.11
CA GLY A 74 -4.27 12.01 -4.37
C GLY A 74 -4.36 10.48 -4.39
N PHE A 75 -3.45 9.78 -3.68
CA PHE A 75 -3.44 8.33 -3.61
C PHE A 75 -4.54 7.76 -2.72
N LEU A 76 -4.91 8.47 -1.65
CA LEU A 76 -5.90 7.99 -0.67
C LEU A 76 -7.28 7.73 -1.30
N GLU A 77 -7.71 8.56 -2.26
CA GLU A 77 -9.00 8.37 -2.94
C GLU A 77 -9.00 7.11 -3.80
N ILE A 78 -7.95 6.90 -4.58
CA ILE A 78 -7.77 5.72 -5.43
C ILE A 78 -7.70 4.46 -4.57
N ILE A 79 -6.89 4.47 -3.52
CA ILE A 79 -6.74 3.32 -2.61
C ILE A 79 -8.10 2.92 -2.02
N ARG A 80 -8.89 3.91 -1.56
CA ARG A 80 -10.24 3.67 -1.01
C ARG A 80 -11.21 3.15 -2.06
N ALA A 81 -11.17 3.69 -3.29
CA ALA A 81 -12.02 3.25 -4.39
C ALA A 81 -11.79 1.78 -4.75
N HIS A 82 -10.56 1.28 -4.58
CA HIS A 82 -10.19 -0.12 -4.74
C HIS A 82 -10.32 -0.95 -3.46
N HIS A 83 -10.99 -0.44 -2.42
CA HIS A 83 -11.18 -1.13 -1.13
C HIS A 83 -9.87 -1.48 -0.41
N GLY A 84 -8.80 -0.73 -0.66
CA GLY A 84 -7.56 -0.80 0.10
C GLY A 84 -7.63 0.03 1.37
N ASP A 85 -6.88 -0.39 2.38
CA ASP A 85 -6.72 0.36 3.63
C ASP A 85 -5.25 0.73 3.83
N VAL A 86 -4.98 2.02 4.02
CA VAL A 86 -3.62 2.51 4.26
C VAL A 86 -3.27 2.17 5.69
N ASN A 87 -2.33 1.25 5.81
CA ASN A 87 -1.99 0.68 7.09
C ASN A 87 -0.86 1.44 7.78
N GLU A 88 0.23 1.68 7.06
CA GLU A 88 1.41 2.36 7.58
C GLU A 88 2.00 3.32 6.55
N THR A 89 2.44 4.48 7.05
CA THR A 89 3.34 5.40 6.37
C THR A 89 4.74 5.14 6.92
N ALA A 90 5.67 4.73 6.06
CA ALA A 90 7.06 4.48 6.45
C ALA A 90 7.98 5.43 5.67
N GLY A 91 8.21 6.62 6.23
CA GLY A 91 8.94 7.68 5.54
C GLY A 91 8.18 8.17 4.31
N ASP A 92 8.71 7.83 3.14
CA ASP A 92 8.21 8.18 1.81
C ASP A 92 7.44 7.04 1.12
N GLY A 93 7.13 5.98 1.86
CA GLY A 93 6.33 4.86 1.36
C GLY A 93 4.99 4.66 2.07
N LEU A 94 4.06 4.02 1.35
CA LEU A 94 2.78 3.55 1.88
C LEU A 94 2.71 2.03 1.81
N MET A 95 2.25 1.42 2.90
CA MET A 95 1.75 0.04 2.90
C MET A 95 0.23 0.06 2.87
N VAL A 96 -0.34 -0.60 1.86
CA VAL A 96 -1.78 -0.73 1.67
C VAL A 96 -2.16 -2.20 1.76
N ILE A 97 -3.18 -2.50 2.56
CA ILE A 97 -3.72 -3.85 2.72
C ILE A 97 -5.06 -3.92 1.99
N PHE A 98 -5.20 -4.93 1.13
CA PHE A 98 -6.44 -5.26 0.46
C PHE A 98 -6.96 -6.57 1.03
N GLN A 99 -8.19 -6.53 1.51
CA GLN A 99 -8.92 -7.68 2.06
C GLN A 99 -10.24 -7.84 1.31
N SER A 100 -10.62 -9.08 1.02
CA SER A 100 -11.94 -9.40 0.48
C SER A 100 -12.37 -10.74 1.05
N GLU A 101 -13.39 -10.73 1.90
CA GLU A 101 -13.90 -11.94 2.55
C GLU A 101 -14.19 -13.03 1.52
N GLY A 102 -13.57 -14.20 1.70
CA GLY A 102 -13.76 -15.38 0.85
C GLY A 102 -13.28 -15.27 -0.61
N ASN A 103 -12.69 -14.15 -1.05
CA ASN A 103 -12.32 -13.97 -2.46
C ASN A 103 -10.87 -13.52 -2.63
N ARG A 104 -9.98 -14.51 -2.73
CA ARG A 104 -8.53 -14.34 -2.85
C ARG A 104 -8.10 -13.62 -4.14
N THR A 105 -8.85 -13.81 -5.21
CA THR A 105 -8.59 -13.19 -6.51
C THR A 105 -9.00 -11.72 -6.51
N ARG A 106 -10.14 -11.38 -5.89
CA ARG A 106 -10.67 -10.02 -5.88
C ARG A 106 -9.72 -9.03 -5.20
N HIS A 107 -9.21 -9.36 -4.01
CA HIS A 107 -8.30 -8.41 -3.34
C HIS A 107 -6.96 -8.27 -4.08
N ALA A 108 -6.52 -9.29 -4.82
CA ALA A 108 -5.35 -9.19 -5.70
C ALA A 108 -5.63 -8.33 -6.94
N GLN A 109 -6.82 -8.43 -7.54
CA GLN A 109 -7.25 -7.57 -8.64
C GLN A 109 -7.38 -6.10 -8.20
N ASN A 110 -7.95 -5.87 -7.01
CA ASN A 110 -8.06 -4.53 -6.43
C ASN A 110 -6.69 -3.90 -6.22
N ALA A 111 -5.72 -4.66 -5.68
CA ALA A 111 -4.35 -4.18 -5.53
C ALA A 111 -3.70 -3.82 -6.88
N ALA A 112 -3.90 -4.67 -7.90
CA ALA A 112 -3.39 -4.44 -9.25
C ALA A 112 -4.04 -3.23 -9.93
N GLY A 113 -5.36 -3.08 -9.80
CA GLY A 113 -6.13 -1.95 -10.34
C GLY A 113 -5.70 -0.63 -9.69
N ALA A 114 -5.62 -0.60 -8.36
CA ALA A 114 -5.11 0.54 -7.61
C ALA A 114 -3.71 0.94 -8.07
N ALA A 115 -2.80 -0.03 -8.26
CA ALA A 115 -1.44 0.26 -8.69
C ALA A 115 -1.38 0.99 -10.04
N PHE A 116 -2.20 0.60 -11.02
CA PHE A 116 -2.23 1.28 -12.31
C PHE A 116 -2.81 2.70 -12.22
N GLU A 117 -3.90 2.88 -11.46
CA GLU A 117 -4.47 4.21 -11.24
C GLU A 117 -3.53 5.14 -10.47
N LEU A 118 -2.78 4.61 -9.50
CA LEU A 118 -1.74 5.36 -8.79
C LEU A 118 -0.65 5.85 -9.74
N LEU A 119 -0.19 5.01 -10.67
CA LEU A 119 0.78 5.41 -11.69
C LEU A 119 0.22 6.49 -12.62
N GLY A 120 -1.04 6.36 -13.04
CA GLY A 120 -1.73 7.42 -13.79
C GLY A 120 -1.80 8.73 -13.01
N LYS A 121 -2.13 8.66 -11.71
CA LYS A 121 -2.22 9.82 -10.85
C LYS A 121 -0.89 10.54 -10.66
N VAL A 122 0.21 9.79 -10.58
CA VAL A 122 1.56 10.38 -10.56
C VAL A 122 1.83 11.18 -11.83
N VAL A 123 1.42 10.68 -13.00
CA VAL A 123 1.58 11.43 -14.26
C VAL A 123 0.77 12.72 -14.25
N GLU A 124 -0.49 12.68 -13.79
CA GLU A 124 -1.34 13.87 -13.66
C GLU A 124 -0.72 14.91 -12.72
N LEU A 125 -0.29 14.49 -11.53
CA LEU A 125 0.28 15.40 -10.53
C LEU A 125 1.63 15.96 -10.98
N ASN A 126 2.45 15.17 -11.67
CA ASN A 126 3.67 15.67 -12.29
C ASN A 126 3.38 16.79 -13.30
N GLN A 127 2.29 16.68 -14.06
CA GLN A 127 1.87 17.72 -15.01
C GLN A 127 1.31 18.95 -14.30
N GLU A 128 0.53 18.76 -13.24
CA GLU A 128 -0.02 19.84 -12.43
C GLU A 128 1.08 20.67 -11.75
N PHE A 129 2.14 20.01 -11.28
CA PHE A 129 3.23 20.65 -10.53
C PHE A 129 4.45 21.03 -11.38
N VAL A 130 4.32 21.08 -12.71
CA VAL A 130 5.40 21.54 -13.60
C VAL A 130 5.89 22.92 -13.18
N GLY A 131 7.20 23.04 -12.96
CA GLY A 131 7.84 24.28 -12.53
C GLY A 131 7.70 24.60 -11.04
N VAL A 132 6.92 23.82 -10.29
CA VAL A 132 6.78 23.92 -8.82
C VAL A 132 7.61 22.85 -8.13
N TYR A 133 7.48 21.60 -8.57
CA TYR A 133 8.23 20.45 -8.04
C TYR A 133 8.91 19.67 -9.17
N PRO A 134 10.06 19.01 -8.90
CA PRO A 134 10.61 18.02 -9.82
C PRO A 134 9.61 16.87 -10.02
N PRO A 135 9.55 16.27 -11.22
CA PRO A 135 8.70 15.13 -11.46
C PRO A 135 9.18 13.94 -10.62
N VAL A 136 8.23 13.14 -10.12
CA VAL A 136 8.48 11.94 -9.34
C VAL A 136 8.00 10.70 -10.08
N ALA A 137 8.62 9.57 -9.78
CA ALA A 137 8.09 8.25 -10.08
C ALA A 137 7.86 7.51 -8.77
N ILE A 138 7.07 6.44 -8.82
CA ILE A 138 6.85 5.57 -7.67
C ILE A 138 7.26 4.14 -8.00
N HIS A 139 7.78 3.46 -6.99
CA HIS A 139 8.05 2.03 -7.02
C HIS A 139 6.84 1.29 -6.46
N VAL A 140 6.28 0.30 -7.17
CA VAL A 140 5.10 -0.43 -6.68
C VAL A 140 5.33 -1.94 -6.68
N GLY A 141 5.28 -2.53 -5.49
CA GLY A 141 5.39 -3.97 -5.28
C GLY A 141 4.14 -4.55 -4.63
N ILE A 142 3.62 -5.62 -5.19
CA ILE A 142 2.44 -6.30 -4.65
C ILE A 142 2.77 -7.76 -4.36
N ASN A 143 2.32 -8.26 -3.22
CA ASN A 143 2.35 -9.69 -2.95
C ASN A 143 1.05 -10.12 -2.26
N SER A 144 0.71 -11.41 -2.37
CA SER A 144 -0.52 -11.98 -1.82
C SER A 144 -0.20 -13.26 -1.05
N GLY A 145 -1.07 -13.60 -0.11
CA GLY A 145 -0.92 -14.78 0.72
C GLY A 145 -1.35 -14.54 2.17
N PRO A 146 -1.10 -15.53 3.05
CA PRO A 146 -1.44 -15.43 4.46
C PRO A 146 -0.60 -14.36 5.18
N ALA A 147 -1.24 -13.58 6.04
CA ALA A 147 -0.60 -12.65 6.95
C ALA A 147 -1.39 -12.57 8.27
N LEU A 148 -0.72 -12.19 9.36
CA LEU A 148 -1.40 -11.85 10.60
C LEU A 148 -1.86 -10.40 10.53
N VAL A 149 -3.18 -10.17 10.54
CA VAL A 149 -3.80 -8.84 10.48
C VAL A 149 -4.48 -8.54 11.80
N GLY A 150 -4.13 -7.42 12.42
CA GLY A 150 -4.70 -6.99 13.69
C GLY A 150 -3.80 -6.00 14.43
N ALA A 151 -4.22 -5.61 15.64
CA ALA A 151 -3.45 -4.76 16.53
C ALA A 151 -2.19 -5.47 17.05
N THR A 152 -1.05 -4.90 16.74
CA THR A 152 0.20 -5.11 17.48
C THR A 152 0.15 -4.26 18.73
N LYS A 153 0.18 -4.90 19.91
CA LYS A 153 0.15 -4.23 21.21
C LYS A 153 1.56 -4.16 21.77
N LEU A 154 2.05 -2.94 22.02
CA LEU A 154 3.32 -2.68 22.68
C LEU A 154 3.03 -2.10 24.05
N ASP A 155 3.21 -2.89 25.10
CA ASP A 155 2.91 -2.48 26.46
C ASP A 155 4.18 -2.06 27.21
N ALA A 156 4.12 -0.90 27.89
CA ALA A 156 5.17 -0.42 28.78
C ALA A 156 4.55 0.11 30.08
N SER A 157 5.36 0.20 31.13
CA SER A 157 4.93 0.61 32.48
C SER A 157 4.31 2.02 32.56
N GLY A 158 4.56 2.88 31.58
CA GLY A 158 3.99 4.24 31.48
C GLY A 158 2.86 4.40 30.45
N GLY A 159 2.37 3.30 29.86
CA GLY A 159 1.35 3.30 28.82
C GLY A 159 1.70 2.39 27.65
N GLY A 160 0.67 1.98 26.89
CA GLY A 160 0.83 1.13 25.71
C GLY A 160 0.63 1.90 24.41
N ARG A 161 1.15 1.34 23.31
CA ARG A 161 0.90 1.80 21.95
C ARG A 161 0.39 0.64 21.11
N TRP A 162 -0.72 0.86 20.43
CA TRP A 162 -1.28 -0.12 19.50
C TRP A 162 -1.06 0.34 18.07
N THR A 163 -0.79 -0.60 17.17
CA THR A 163 -0.73 -0.34 15.73
C THR A 163 -1.42 -1.49 15.03
N PHE A 164 -2.54 -1.19 14.38
CA PHE A 164 -3.23 -2.18 13.55
C PHE A 164 -2.42 -2.36 12.27
N THR A 165 -2.00 -3.59 12.01
CA THR A 165 -1.07 -3.88 10.91
C THR A 165 -1.15 -5.31 10.42
N ALA A 166 -0.72 -5.52 9.18
CA ALA A 166 -0.40 -6.84 8.65
C ALA A 166 1.07 -7.15 8.90
N SER A 167 1.35 -8.35 9.40
CA SER A 167 2.72 -8.84 9.57
C SER A 167 2.85 -10.27 9.06
N GLY A 168 3.94 -10.55 8.36
CA GLY A 168 4.31 -11.88 7.93
C GLY A 168 5.19 -11.87 6.70
N PRO A 169 5.57 -13.06 6.19
CA PRO A 169 6.36 -13.17 4.96
C PRO A 169 5.72 -12.46 3.77
N THR A 170 4.38 -12.44 3.69
CA THR A 170 3.62 -11.78 2.62
C THR A 170 3.90 -10.28 2.54
N THR A 171 3.94 -9.58 3.68
CA THR A 171 4.17 -8.13 3.72
C THR A 171 5.61 -7.80 3.36
N ASN A 172 6.56 -8.57 3.90
CA ASN A 172 7.98 -8.44 3.58
C ASN A 172 8.25 -8.65 2.09
N LEU A 173 7.63 -9.67 1.49
CA LEU A 173 7.82 -9.97 0.08
C LEU A 173 7.27 -8.86 -0.83
N ALA A 174 6.13 -8.25 -0.48
CA ALA A 174 5.61 -7.07 -1.19
C ALA A 174 6.61 -5.90 -1.16
N ALA A 175 7.13 -5.54 0.02
CA ALA A 175 8.11 -4.47 0.17
C ALA A 175 9.41 -4.74 -0.62
N ARG A 176 9.90 -5.99 -0.62
CA ARG A 176 11.10 -6.37 -1.38
C ARG A 176 10.85 -6.38 -2.88
N THR A 177 9.65 -6.76 -3.30
CA THR A 177 9.24 -6.71 -4.71
C THR A 177 9.18 -5.26 -5.21
N ALA A 178 8.71 -4.32 -4.38
CA ALA A 178 8.69 -2.90 -4.70
C ALA A 178 10.10 -2.36 -4.95
N GLY A 179 11.06 -2.73 -4.09
CA GLY A 179 12.46 -2.32 -4.23
C GLY A 179 13.19 -2.86 -5.46
N LEU A 180 12.59 -3.78 -6.23
CA LEU A 180 13.14 -4.23 -7.52
C LEU A 180 12.66 -3.37 -8.71
N THR A 181 11.60 -2.60 -8.53
CA THR A 181 10.98 -1.81 -9.60
C THR A 181 11.87 -0.66 -10.04
N LYS A 182 11.64 -0.16 -11.25
CA LYS A 182 12.28 1.03 -11.80
C LYS A 182 11.27 1.80 -12.64
N GLY A 183 11.25 3.13 -12.58
CA GLY A 183 10.56 3.96 -13.56
C GLY A 183 9.06 3.71 -13.67
N GLY A 184 8.34 3.68 -12.55
CA GLY A 184 6.88 3.55 -12.54
C GLY A 184 6.37 2.17 -12.95
N GLU A 185 7.16 1.12 -12.74
CA GLU A 185 6.71 -0.26 -12.93
C GLU A 185 5.93 -0.79 -11.73
N VAL A 186 4.97 -1.67 -12.00
CA VAL A 186 4.34 -2.52 -10.98
C VAL A 186 4.94 -3.92 -11.06
N ARG A 187 5.46 -4.43 -9.95
CA ARG A 187 5.95 -5.80 -9.83
C ARG A 187 5.11 -6.60 -8.84
N VAL A 188 4.96 -7.88 -9.12
CA VAL A 188 4.23 -8.83 -8.28
C VAL A 188 5.05 -10.05 -7.93
N GLY A 189 4.82 -10.54 -6.72
CA GLY A 189 5.23 -11.88 -6.31
C GLY A 189 4.43 -13.00 -7.01
N PRO A 190 4.87 -14.25 -6.88
CA PRO A 190 4.33 -15.39 -7.62
C PRO A 190 2.87 -15.69 -7.29
N GLU A 191 2.50 -15.57 -6.01
CA GLU A 191 1.13 -15.83 -5.56
C GLU A 191 0.15 -14.80 -6.12
N THR A 192 0.54 -13.52 -6.18
CA THR A 192 -0.29 -12.49 -6.81
C THR A 192 -0.41 -12.74 -8.31
N ALA A 193 0.70 -13.05 -8.98
CA ALA A 193 0.71 -13.39 -10.40
C ALA A 193 -0.27 -14.52 -10.72
N GLU A 194 -0.24 -15.62 -9.96
CA GLU A 194 -1.13 -16.75 -10.14
C GLU A 194 -2.61 -16.36 -9.98
N ARG A 195 -2.94 -15.51 -9.01
CA ARG A 195 -4.32 -15.08 -8.74
C ARG A 195 -4.90 -14.18 -9.82
N ILE A 196 -4.06 -13.43 -10.54
CA ILE A 196 -4.50 -12.40 -11.49
C ILE A 196 -4.14 -12.70 -12.95
N LYS A 197 -3.46 -13.82 -13.25
CA LYS A 197 -2.98 -14.18 -14.60
C LYS A 197 -4.05 -14.23 -15.70
N HIS A 198 -5.31 -14.44 -15.32
CA HIS A 198 -6.45 -14.46 -16.25
C HIS A 198 -7.07 -13.07 -16.48
N HIS A 199 -6.59 -12.05 -15.78
CA HIS A 199 -7.13 -10.69 -15.81
C HIS A 199 -6.09 -9.67 -16.29
N TYR A 200 -4.80 -9.97 -16.15
CA TYR A 200 -3.71 -9.08 -16.51
C TYR A 200 -2.63 -9.82 -17.27
N VAL A 201 -1.93 -9.09 -18.13
CA VAL A 201 -0.73 -9.58 -18.80
C VAL A 201 0.47 -9.43 -17.86
N LEU A 202 1.20 -10.53 -17.69
CA LEU A 202 2.34 -10.65 -16.80
C LEU A 202 3.59 -10.97 -17.62
N GLN A 203 4.64 -10.20 -17.42
CA GLN A 203 5.96 -10.49 -17.96
C GLN A 203 6.81 -11.14 -16.86
N ASP A 204 7.25 -12.38 -17.08
CA ASP A 204 8.21 -13.04 -16.18
C ASP A 204 9.55 -12.30 -16.24
N THR A 205 10.05 -11.87 -15.08
CA THR A 205 11.33 -11.17 -14.95
C THR A 205 12.44 -12.06 -14.37
N GLY A 206 12.18 -13.36 -14.27
CA GLY A 206 13.08 -14.36 -13.69
C GLY A 206 13.05 -14.41 -12.18
N GLU A 207 14.01 -15.13 -11.62
CA GLU A 207 14.20 -15.28 -10.18
C GLU A 207 15.11 -14.19 -9.63
N HIS A 208 14.70 -13.61 -8.50
CA HIS A 208 15.43 -12.55 -7.82
C HIS A 208 15.78 -12.98 -6.41
N GLN A 209 17.04 -12.78 -6.03
CA GLN A 209 17.47 -12.96 -4.65
C GLN A 209 17.08 -11.74 -3.82
N LEU A 210 16.08 -11.92 -2.95
CA LEU A 210 15.59 -10.83 -2.10
C LEU A 210 16.31 -10.82 -0.75
N LYS A 211 16.51 -9.62 -0.21
CA LYS A 211 17.15 -9.44 1.12
C LYS A 211 16.37 -10.19 2.20
N ASN A 212 17.06 -11.03 2.95
CA ASN A 212 16.52 -11.84 4.05
C ASN A 212 15.45 -12.86 3.62
N VAL A 213 15.44 -13.27 2.34
CA VAL A 213 14.63 -14.38 1.84
C VAL A 213 15.57 -15.51 1.46
N SER A 214 15.32 -16.73 1.96
CA SER A 214 16.26 -17.85 1.85
C SER A 214 16.37 -18.42 0.44
N GLN A 215 15.28 -18.39 -0.34
CA GLN A 215 15.24 -18.88 -1.71
C GLN A 215 14.98 -17.73 -2.69
N PRO A 216 15.54 -17.79 -3.92
CA PRO A 216 15.17 -16.87 -4.99
C PRO A 216 13.66 -16.91 -5.23
N VAL A 217 13.07 -15.74 -5.46
CA VAL A 217 11.63 -15.61 -5.72
C VAL A 217 11.44 -15.17 -7.16
N ARG A 218 10.58 -15.87 -7.89
CA ARG A 218 10.18 -15.46 -9.24
C ARG A 218 9.27 -14.23 -9.15
N VAL A 219 9.61 -13.18 -9.89
CA VAL A 219 8.90 -11.90 -9.88
C VAL A 219 8.36 -11.62 -11.28
N TYR A 220 7.17 -11.05 -11.35
CA TYR A 220 6.54 -10.68 -12.60
C TYR A 220 6.31 -9.18 -12.64
N ARG A 221 6.41 -8.60 -13.84
CA ARG A 221 5.99 -7.23 -14.12
C ARG A 221 4.55 -7.25 -14.63
N LEU A 222 3.70 -6.40 -14.06
CA LEU A 222 2.36 -6.16 -14.58
C LEU A 222 2.47 -5.24 -15.79
N VAL A 223 1.96 -5.71 -16.92
CA VAL A 223 2.04 -4.96 -18.17
C VAL A 223 0.78 -4.10 -18.32
N PRO A 224 0.91 -2.76 -18.45
CA PRO A 224 -0.24 -1.89 -18.70
C PRO A 224 -0.98 -2.27 -19.98
N ALA A 225 -2.29 -2.01 -20.01
CA ALA A 225 -3.08 -2.16 -21.23
C ALA A 225 -2.50 -1.31 -22.36
N GLY A 226 -2.48 -1.85 -23.59
CA GLY A 226 -1.97 -1.16 -24.78
C GLY A 226 -0.46 -1.25 -25.01
N VAL A 227 0.31 -1.84 -24.08
CA VAL A 227 1.77 -2.05 -24.22
C VAL A 227 2.11 -3.40 -24.87
N TYR A 228 1.13 -4.29 -25.01
CA TYR A 228 1.26 -5.59 -25.66
C TYR A 228 0.30 -5.72 -26.85
N ARG A 229 0.65 -6.59 -27.80
CA ARG A 229 -0.25 -7.03 -28.88
C ARG A 229 -0.61 -8.49 -28.62
N THR A 230 -1.90 -8.80 -28.57
CA THR A 230 -2.36 -10.19 -28.63
C THR A 230 -2.05 -10.70 -30.03
N VAL A 231 -1.27 -11.77 -30.13
CA VAL A 231 -1.12 -12.49 -31.39
C VAL A 231 -2.20 -13.56 -31.37
N ASP A 232 -3.23 -13.40 -32.19
CA ASP A 232 -4.23 -14.45 -32.35
C ASP A 232 -3.53 -15.73 -32.87
N PRO A 233 -3.87 -16.91 -32.32
CA PRO A 233 -3.24 -18.18 -32.67
C PRO A 233 -3.53 -18.64 -34.10
#